data_AF-A0A972T456-F1
#
_entry.id   AF-A0A972T456-F1
#
_cell.length_a   1.000
_cell.length_b   1.000
_cell.length_c   1.000
_cell.angle_alpha   90.00
_cell.angle_beta   90.00
_cell.angle_gamma   90.00
#
_symmetry.space_group_name_H-M   'P 1'
#
loop_
_entity.id
_entity.type
_entity.pdbx_description
1 polymer ?
#
loop_
_entity_poly.entity_id
_entity_poly.type
_entity_poly.pdbx_seq_one_letter_code
_entity_poly.pdbx_strand_id
1 'polypeptide(L)'
;MSCGTEHEGMNSGCSNVACCEATAGPRPNPLIMALRFAAFAAGVMVALLGMIKERKFKHLAVWLGGWALFLTWPRYLICSRCEGYGNMCYSYYIGKYTSMVFPKVEGKEPGNLGLAQEIASLSTIFWAPAIALRGNRKLLAQYLAIMNVVLLGQFFHACRYCAANSTQEWKNVCPAHRTWKKILKIS
;
A
#
# COMPACT_ATOMS: atom_id res chain seq x y z
N MET A 1 -15.05 -13.84 23.23
CA MET A 1 -14.42 -15.01 22.58
C MET A 1 -13.20 -15.36 23.41
N SER A 2 -13.35 -16.36 24.29
CA SER A 2 -12.28 -16.85 25.18
C SER A 2 -11.32 -17.72 24.39
N CYS A 3 -10.01 -17.50 24.58
CA CYS A 3 -8.97 -18.40 24.08
C CYS A 3 -8.96 -19.68 24.92
N GLY A 4 -9.09 -20.81 24.25
CA GLY A 4 -8.96 -22.15 24.82
C GLY A 4 -7.51 -22.50 25.15
N THR A 5 -7.39 -23.33 26.18
CA THR A 5 -6.20 -23.86 26.83
C THR A 5 -5.34 -24.79 25.96
N GLU A 6 -4.03 -24.57 26.07
CA GLU A 6 -2.93 -25.55 26.16
C GLU A 6 -2.91 -26.77 25.21
N HIS A 7 -1.92 -26.75 24.31
CA HIS A 7 -1.18 -27.97 23.96
C HIS A 7 0.32 -27.67 24.02
N GLU A 8 0.99 -28.33 24.96
CA GLU A 8 2.45 -28.39 25.11
C GLU A 8 3.10 -29.10 23.92
N GLY A 9 4.27 -28.62 23.51
CA GLY A 9 5.25 -29.46 22.82
C GLY A 9 5.46 -29.22 21.32
N MET A 10 5.90 -28.02 20.92
CA MET A 10 6.91 -27.90 19.86
C MET A 10 7.62 -26.54 19.91
N ASN A 11 8.93 -26.58 20.15
CA ASN A 11 9.83 -25.44 20.07
C ASN A 11 9.89 -24.91 18.62
N SER A 12 9.06 -23.92 18.31
CA SER A 12 9.30 -22.97 17.23
C SER A 12 9.09 -21.59 17.80
N GLY A 13 10.17 -20.80 17.88
CA GLY A 13 10.26 -19.50 18.55
C GLY A 13 9.43 -18.38 17.92
N CYS A 14 8.11 -18.56 17.86
CA CYS A 14 7.16 -17.47 17.76
C CYS A 14 6.51 -17.32 19.14
N SER A 15 6.93 -16.29 19.88
CA SER A 15 6.22 -15.87 21.08
C SER A 15 4.75 -15.61 20.71
N ASN A 16 3.86 -16.47 21.20
CA ASN A 16 2.40 -16.36 21.07
C ASN A 16 1.84 -15.05 21.66
N VAL A 17 2.69 -14.22 22.29
CA VAL A 17 2.35 -12.90 22.81
C VAL A 17 2.27 -11.85 21.68
N ALA A 18 3.05 -12.00 20.59
CA ALA A 18 3.13 -10.98 19.53
C ALA A 18 1.87 -10.88 18.63
N CYS A 19 0.98 -11.87 18.64
CA CYS A 19 -0.26 -11.84 17.86
C CYS A 19 -1.47 -11.36 18.67
N CYS A 20 -1.39 -11.38 20.01
CA CYS A 20 -2.45 -10.89 20.91
C CYS A 20 -2.26 -9.42 21.29
N GLU A 21 -1.03 -8.89 21.20
CA GLU A 21 -0.68 -7.52 21.60
C GLU A 21 -0.47 -6.55 20.42
N ALA A 22 -1.10 -6.82 19.26
CA ALA A 22 -1.35 -5.73 18.32
C ALA A 22 -2.41 -4.80 18.97
N THR A 23 -1.95 -3.90 19.84
CA THR A 23 -2.73 -2.84 20.48
C THR A 23 -3.75 -2.32 19.48
N ALA A 24 -5.01 -2.37 19.90
CA ALA A 24 -6.21 -2.11 19.10
C ALA A 24 -6.21 -0.69 18.49
N GLY A 25 -5.40 -0.49 17.45
CA GLY A 25 -5.50 0.67 16.58
C GLY A 25 -6.84 0.63 15.83
N PRO A 26 -7.39 1.79 15.43
CA PRO A 26 -8.65 1.83 14.72
C PRO A 26 -8.59 0.98 13.45
N ARG A 27 -9.31 -0.15 13.47
CA ARG A 27 -9.34 -1.07 12.32
C ARG A 27 -10.00 -0.38 11.13
N PRO A 28 -9.50 -0.61 9.92
CA PRO A 28 -10.14 -0.07 8.75
C PRO A 28 -11.56 -0.59 8.59
N ASN A 29 -12.48 0.34 8.28
CA ASN A 29 -13.86 -0.03 7.99
C ASN A 29 -13.84 -1.03 6.81
N PRO A 30 -14.34 -2.27 7.00
CA PRO A 30 -14.20 -3.33 6.02
C PRO A 30 -14.92 -3.00 4.71
N LEU A 31 -16.04 -2.28 4.77
CA LEU A 31 -16.82 -1.89 3.60
C LEU A 31 -16.05 -0.86 2.76
N ILE A 32 -15.44 0.14 3.40
CA ILE A 32 -14.60 1.14 2.72
C ILE A 32 -13.39 0.46 2.08
N MET A 33 -12.75 -0.48 2.77
CA MET A 33 -11.63 -1.23 2.19
C MET A 33 -12.06 -2.10 1.02
N ALA A 34 -13.19 -2.80 1.13
CA ALA A 34 -13.73 -3.61 0.03
C ALA A 34 -13.98 -2.76 -1.21
N LEU A 35 -14.61 -1.59 -1.06
CA LEU A 35 -14.84 -0.64 -2.15
C LEU A 35 -13.52 -0.19 -2.79
N ARG A 36 -12.52 0.13 -1.97
CA ARG A 36 -11.21 0.56 -2.46
C ARG A 36 -10.48 -0.56 -3.19
N PHE A 37 -10.51 -1.78 -2.66
CA PHE A 37 -9.96 -2.96 -3.34
C PHE A 37 -10.69 -3.23 -4.66
N ALA A 38 -12.01 -3.09 -4.70
CA ALA A 38 -12.79 -3.25 -5.92
C ALA A 38 -12.43 -2.20 -6.99
N ALA A 39 -12.34 -0.92 -6.60
CA ALA A 39 -11.92 0.15 -7.51
C ALA A 39 -10.49 -0.06 -8.02
N PHE A 40 -9.58 -0.45 -7.12
CA PHE A 40 -8.20 -0.75 -7.48
C PHE A 40 -8.10 -1.96 -8.42
N ALA A 41 -8.80 -3.06 -8.13
CA ALA A 41 -8.86 -4.24 -8.98
C ALA A 41 -9.45 -3.92 -10.37
N ALA A 42 -10.52 -3.11 -10.42
CA ALA A 42 -11.08 -2.65 -11.69
C ALA A 42 -10.05 -1.85 -12.50
N GLY A 43 -9.28 -0.95 -11.86
CA GLY A 43 -8.22 -0.19 -12.51
C GLY A 43 -7.11 -1.08 -13.07
N VAL A 44 -6.65 -2.06 -12.29
CA VAL A 44 -5.65 -3.06 -12.69
C VAL A 44 -6.17 -3.89 -13.88
N MET A 45 -7.43 -4.32 -13.85
CA MET A 45 -8.04 -5.10 -14.93
C MET A 45 -8.17 -4.30 -16.23
N VAL A 46 -8.62 -3.04 -16.16
CA VAL A 46 -8.70 -2.16 -17.34
C VAL A 46 -7.30 -1.92 -17.92
N ALA A 47 -6.30 -1.67 -17.07
CA ALA A 47 -4.91 -1.51 -17.50
C ALA A 47 -4.38 -2.76 -18.19
N LEU A 48 -4.52 -3.93 -17.56
CA LEU A 48 -4.01 -5.20 -18.06
C LEU A 48 -4.69 -5.59 -19.39
N LEU A 49 -6.02 -5.67 -19.40
CA LEU A 49 -6.79 -6.06 -20.57
C LEU A 49 -6.64 -5.03 -21.71
N GLY A 50 -6.59 -3.74 -21.37
CA GLY A 50 -6.36 -2.68 -22.33
C GLY A 50 -4.99 -2.81 -23.01
N MET A 51 -3.92 -3.02 -22.23
CA MET A 51 -2.57 -3.17 -22.78
C MET A 51 -2.42 -4.45 -23.61
N ILE A 52 -3.08 -5.56 -23.22
CA ILE A 52 -3.11 -6.80 -24.01
C ILE A 52 -3.86 -6.57 -25.34
N LYS A 53 -5.05 -5.97 -25.28
CA LYS A 53 -5.90 -5.69 -26.45
C LYS A 53 -5.18 -4.79 -27.46
N GLU A 54 -4.54 -3.74 -26.98
CA GLU A 54 -3.78 -2.78 -27.81
C GLU A 54 -2.35 -3.28 -28.15
N ARG A 55 -2.02 -4.54 -27.82
CA ARG A 55 -0.72 -5.20 -28.07
C ARG A 55 0.49 -4.41 -27.57
N LYS A 56 0.36 -3.70 -26.44
CA LYS A 56 1.40 -2.84 -25.84
C LYS A 56 2.35 -3.62 -24.92
N PHE A 57 2.89 -4.75 -25.38
CA PHE A 57 3.66 -5.68 -24.53
C PHE A 57 4.90 -5.06 -23.87
N LYS A 58 5.59 -4.12 -24.52
CA LYS A 58 6.72 -3.40 -23.90
C LYS A 58 6.28 -2.60 -22.66
N HIS A 59 5.13 -1.93 -22.74
CA HIS A 59 4.59 -1.17 -21.61
C HIS A 59 4.05 -2.10 -20.52
N LEU A 60 3.43 -3.22 -20.94
CA LEU A 60 2.97 -4.25 -20.01
C LEU A 60 4.14 -4.82 -19.19
N ALA A 61 5.28 -5.14 -19.82
CA ALA A 61 6.47 -5.61 -19.13
C ALA A 61 7.01 -4.59 -18.12
N VAL A 62 7.10 -3.31 -18.51
CA VAL A 62 7.51 -2.21 -17.62
C VAL A 62 6.53 -2.06 -16.45
N TRP A 63 5.23 -2.16 -16.71
CA TRP A 63 4.19 -2.06 -15.69
C TRP A 63 4.24 -3.23 -14.69
N LEU A 64 4.41 -4.47 -15.17
CA LEU A 64 4.61 -5.64 -14.31
C LEU A 64 5.92 -5.54 -13.51
N GLY A 65 6.99 -5.02 -14.11
CA GLY A 65 8.24 -4.71 -13.42
C GLY A 65 8.04 -3.67 -12.31
N GLY A 66 7.22 -2.64 -12.56
CA GLY A 66 6.81 -1.66 -11.56
C GLY A 66 6.08 -2.30 -10.37
N TRP A 67 5.16 -3.22 -10.64
CA TRP A 67 4.47 -4.02 -9.61
C TRP A 67 5.42 -4.90 -8.80
N ALA A 68 6.26 -5.66 -9.48
CA ALA A 68 7.24 -6.53 -8.84
C ALA A 68 8.20 -5.73 -7.94
N LEU A 69 8.69 -4.59 -8.44
CA LEU A 69 9.51 -3.68 -7.65
C LEU A 69 8.72 -3.14 -6.46
N PHE A 70 7.51 -2.60 -6.66
CA PHE A 70 6.67 -2.03 -5.62
C PHE A 70 6.40 -2.99 -4.45
N LEU A 71 6.12 -4.26 -4.75
CA LEU A 71 5.79 -5.31 -3.79
C LEU A 71 7.02 -5.89 -3.08
N THR A 72 8.22 -5.65 -3.59
CA THR A 72 9.46 -6.17 -2.99
C THR A 72 10.20 -5.06 -2.26
N TRP A 73 11.07 -4.35 -2.97
CA TRP A 73 12.12 -3.56 -2.38
C TRP A 73 11.63 -2.35 -1.58
N PRO A 74 10.65 -1.53 -2.03
CA PRO A 74 10.05 -0.48 -1.22
C PRO A 74 9.30 -1.03 0.00
N ARG A 75 8.67 -2.21 -0.08
CA ARG A 75 8.02 -2.81 1.10
C ARG A 75 9.05 -3.21 2.13
N TYR A 76 10.15 -3.81 1.70
CA TYR A 76 11.28 -4.06 2.57
C TYR A 76 11.84 -2.74 3.12
N LEU A 77 12.16 -1.75 2.29
CA LEU A 77 12.82 -0.51 2.72
C LEU A 77 11.96 0.41 3.59
N ILE A 78 10.64 0.40 3.42
CA ILE A 78 9.72 1.30 4.14
C ILE A 78 8.86 0.52 5.12
N CYS A 79 8.08 -0.45 4.63
CA CYS A 79 7.04 -1.09 5.42
C CYS A 79 7.59 -2.02 6.52
N SER A 80 8.76 -2.63 6.34
CA SER A 80 9.40 -3.43 7.40
C SER A 80 9.93 -2.60 8.58
N ARG A 81 10.09 -1.28 8.37
CA ARG A 81 10.58 -0.28 9.34
C ARG A 81 9.45 0.61 9.88
N CYS A 82 8.24 0.45 9.36
CA CYS A 82 7.09 1.29 9.69
C CYS A 82 6.33 0.74 10.90
N GLU A 83 5.73 1.62 11.71
CA GLU A 83 4.78 1.26 12.79
C GLU A 83 3.60 0.40 12.30
N GLY A 84 3.28 0.51 11.00
CA GLY A 84 2.25 -0.30 10.36
C GLY A 84 2.66 -1.75 10.09
N TYR A 85 3.91 -2.15 10.35
CA TYR A 85 4.38 -3.53 10.14
C TYR A 85 3.53 -4.53 10.93
N GLY A 86 3.09 -5.61 10.28
CA GLY A 86 2.24 -6.63 10.90
C GLY A 86 0.75 -6.25 11.00
N ASN A 87 0.42 -4.98 10.77
CA ASN A 87 -0.92 -4.44 10.97
C ASN A 87 -1.72 -4.31 9.65
N MET A 88 -3.05 -4.40 9.79
CA MET A 88 -4.01 -4.17 8.69
C MET A 88 -4.15 -2.67 8.42
N CYS A 89 -3.14 -2.05 7.81
CA CYS A 89 -3.15 -0.62 7.53
C CYS A 89 -4.14 -0.23 6.40
N TYR A 90 -4.64 1.00 6.44
CA TYR A 90 -5.52 1.57 5.40
C TYR A 90 -4.86 1.68 4.01
N SER A 91 -3.55 1.43 3.89
CA SER A 91 -2.86 1.34 2.61
C SER A 91 -2.92 -0.09 2.07
N TYR A 92 -4.13 -0.59 1.81
CA TYR A 92 -4.38 -1.93 1.23
C TYR A 92 -3.73 -3.09 2.00
N TYR A 93 -3.69 -3.01 3.33
CA TYR A 93 -3.11 -4.05 4.18
C TYR A 93 -1.64 -4.38 3.88
N ILE A 94 -0.92 -3.44 3.27
CA ILE A 94 0.49 -3.62 2.90
C ILE A 94 1.36 -3.93 4.12
N GLY A 95 1.02 -3.41 5.31
CA GLY A 95 1.73 -3.73 6.55
C GLY A 95 1.67 -5.22 6.90
N LYS A 96 0.48 -5.82 6.80
CA LYS A 96 0.27 -7.25 7.01
C LYS A 96 0.95 -8.08 5.92
N TYR A 97 0.79 -7.71 4.65
CA TYR A 97 1.51 -8.36 3.55
C TYR A 97 3.02 -8.36 3.77
N THR A 98 3.59 -7.21 4.15
CA THR A 98 5.04 -7.07 4.37
C THR A 98 5.52 -8.02 5.46
N SER A 99 4.77 -8.18 6.56
CA SER A 99 5.14 -9.11 7.64
C SER A 99 5.09 -10.58 7.27
N MET A 100 4.40 -10.94 6.17
CA MET A 100 4.37 -12.30 5.66
C MET A 100 5.58 -12.62 4.78
N VAL A 101 6.20 -11.60 4.19
CA VAL A 101 7.25 -11.77 3.16
C VAL A 101 8.62 -11.36 3.67
N PHE A 102 8.71 -10.36 4.54
CA PHE A 102 9.95 -9.77 5.00
C PHE A 102 10.01 -9.71 6.53
N PRO A 103 11.20 -9.93 7.13
CA PRO A 103 11.38 -9.70 8.56
C PRO A 103 11.26 -8.22 8.90
N LYS A 104 10.87 -7.93 10.15
CA LYS A 104 10.86 -6.57 10.70
C LYS A 104 12.29 -6.03 10.78
N VAL A 105 12.47 -4.76 10.45
CA VAL A 105 13.76 -4.07 10.60
C VAL A 105 13.59 -2.98 11.65
N GLU A 106 14.20 -3.18 12.81
CA GLU A 106 14.09 -2.26 13.94
C GLU A 106 15.22 -1.22 13.97
N GLY A 107 14.96 -0.08 14.62
CA GLY A 107 15.97 0.97 14.85
C GLY A 107 16.46 1.72 13.61
N LYS A 108 15.87 1.50 12.43
CA LYS A 108 16.22 2.19 11.19
C LYS A 108 15.01 2.89 10.62
N GLU A 109 15.11 4.18 10.35
CA GLU A 109 14.06 4.90 9.62
C GLU A 109 14.11 4.57 8.12
N PRO A 110 12.98 4.70 7.41
CA PRO A 110 12.96 4.67 5.95
C PRO A 110 13.86 5.76 5.37
N GLY A 111 14.95 5.36 4.72
CA GLY A 111 15.84 6.28 4.03
C GLY A 111 15.24 6.81 2.71
N ASN A 112 15.84 7.88 2.18
CA ASN A 112 15.45 8.51 0.91
C ASN A 112 15.39 7.52 -0.27
N LEU A 113 16.23 6.49 -0.26
CA LEU A 113 16.23 5.45 -1.28
C LEU A 113 14.89 4.69 -1.34
N GLY A 114 14.35 4.31 -0.18
CA GLY A 114 13.06 3.62 -0.11
C GLY A 114 11.94 4.49 -0.67
N LEU A 115 11.90 5.77 -0.25
CA LEU A 115 10.92 6.74 -0.75
C LEU A 115 11.04 6.97 -2.25
N ALA A 116 12.25 7.13 -2.77
CA ALA A 116 12.50 7.31 -4.20
C ALA A 116 12.01 6.10 -5.00
N GLN A 117 12.26 4.88 -4.53
CA GLN A 117 11.78 3.67 -5.20
C GLN A 117 10.26 3.47 -5.07
N GLU A 118 9.65 3.87 -3.96
CA GLU A 118 8.19 3.89 -3.83
C GLU A 118 7.57 4.88 -4.84
N ILE A 119 8.11 6.10 -4.94
CA ILE A 119 7.66 7.10 -5.91
C ILE A 119 7.86 6.59 -7.34
N ALA A 120 9.03 6.05 -7.66
CA ALA A 120 9.32 5.53 -9.00
C ALA A 120 8.36 4.39 -9.37
N SER A 121 8.20 3.39 -8.50
CA SER A 121 7.34 2.24 -8.76
C SER A 121 5.86 2.62 -8.86
N LEU A 122 5.35 3.47 -7.96
CA LEU A 122 3.97 3.98 -8.04
C LEU A 122 3.73 4.82 -9.30
N SER A 123 4.72 5.65 -9.67
CA SER A 123 4.65 6.44 -10.91
C SER A 123 4.61 5.53 -12.13
N THR A 124 5.43 4.48 -12.18
CA THR A 124 5.40 3.49 -13.26
C THR A 124 4.06 2.76 -13.30
N ILE A 125 3.56 2.28 -12.16
CA ILE A 125 2.29 1.57 -12.05
C ILE A 125 1.12 2.43 -12.55
N PHE A 126 1.12 3.72 -12.21
CA PHE A 126 0.05 4.64 -12.58
C PHE A 126 0.16 5.12 -14.03
N TRP A 127 1.33 5.54 -14.48
CA TRP A 127 1.50 6.22 -15.77
C TRP A 127 1.76 5.27 -16.95
N ALA A 128 2.35 4.09 -16.73
CA ALA A 128 2.62 3.17 -17.84
C ALA A 128 1.34 2.76 -18.60
N PRO A 129 0.21 2.42 -17.93
CA PRO A 129 -1.04 2.14 -18.63
C PRO A 129 -1.61 3.37 -19.32
N ALA A 130 -1.55 4.56 -18.71
CA ALA A 130 -2.04 5.79 -19.31
C ALA A 130 -1.31 6.12 -20.63
N ILE A 131 0.03 5.98 -20.64
CA ILE A 131 0.85 6.18 -21.84
C ILE A 131 0.55 5.09 -22.87
N ALA A 132 0.43 3.83 -22.47
CA ALA A 132 0.16 2.72 -23.36
C ALA A 132 -1.20 2.86 -24.07
N LEU A 133 -2.22 3.32 -23.35
CA LEU A 133 -3.60 3.46 -23.81
C LEU A 133 -3.89 4.79 -24.53
N ARG A 134 -2.89 5.66 -24.73
CA ARG A 134 -3.09 6.99 -25.37
C ARG A 134 -3.73 6.94 -26.76
N GLY A 135 -3.56 5.83 -27.48
CA GLY A 135 -4.18 5.62 -28.80
C GLY A 135 -5.67 5.28 -28.73
N ASN A 136 -6.17 4.80 -27.59
CA ASN A 136 -7.57 4.43 -27.38
C ASN A 136 -8.18 5.31 -26.28
N ARG A 137 -8.73 6.46 -26.70
CA ARG A 137 -9.27 7.48 -25.78
C ARG A 137 -10.34 6.94 -24.83
N LYS A 138 -11.16 5.98 -25.27
CA LYS A 138 -12.20 5.37 -24.43
C LYS A 138 -11.60 4.58 -23.28
N LEU A 139 -10.65 3.69 -23.56
CA LEU A 139 -9.96 2.90 -22.53
C LEU A 139 -9.12 3.78 -21.61
N LEU A 140 -8.43 4.79 -22.16
CA LEU A 140 -7.68 5.76 -21.37
C LEU A 140 -8.59 6.51 -20.39
N ALA A 141 -9.72 7.05 -20.87
CA ALA A 141 -10.67 7.78 -20.02
C ALA A 141 -11.23 6.89 -18.90
N GLN A 142 -11.60 5.64 -19.23
CA GLN A 142 -12.06 4.66 -18.24
C GLN A 142 -10.99 4.37 -17.17
N TYR A 143 -9.75 4.11 -17.60
CA TYR A 143 -8.63 3.88 -16.68
C TYR A 143 -8.39 5.08 -15.76
N LEU A 144 -8.29 6.29 -16.33
CA LEU A 144 -8.04 7.51 -15.55
C LEU A 144 -9.19 7.81 -14.59
N ALA A 145 -10.44 7.61 -14.99
CA ALA A 145 -11.60 7.81 -14.10
C ALA A 145 -11.53 6.88 -12.89
N ILE A 146 -11.27 5.58 -13.10
CA ILE A 146 -11.15 4.60 -12.01
C ILE A 146 -9.94 4.93 -11.12
N MET A 147 -8.79 5.24 -11.72
CA MET A 147 -7.60 5.54 -10.94
C MET A 147 -7.70 6.85 -10.14
N ASN A 148 -8.48 7.82 -10.60
CA ASN A 148 -8.82 8.99 -9.78
C ASN A 148 -9.61 8.58 -8.53
N VAL A 149 -10.59 7.68 -8.65
CA VAL A 149 -11.31 7.13 -7.48
C VAL A 149 -10.35 6.43 -6.52
N VAL A 150 -9.41 5.64 -7.03
CA VAL A 150 -8.36 4.97 -6.23
C VAL A 150 -7.48 6.00 -5.50
N LEU A 151 -7.02 7.04 -6.19
CA LEU A 151 -6.17 8.09 -5.63
C LEU A 151 -6.92 8.90 -4.56
N LEU A 152 -8.17 9.27 -4.82
CA LEU A 152 -9.03 9.94 -3.85
C LEU A 152 -9.22 9.06 -2.62
N GLY A 153 -9.54 7.78 -2.80
CA GLY A 153 -9.66 6.83 -1.70
C GLY A 153 -8.36 6.71 -0.88
N GLN A 154 -7.21 6.64 -1.55
CA GLN A 154 -5.90 6.62 -0.89
C GLN A 154 -5.66 7.92 -0.10
N PHE A 155 -5.93 9.08 -0.69
CA PHE A 155 -5.71 10.38 -0.07
C PHE A 155 -6.63 10.62 1.14
N PHE A 156 -7.94 10.40 0.99
CA PHE A 156 -8.94 10.71 2.01
C PHE A 156 -9.00 9.68 3.15
N HIS A 157 -8.64 8.42 2.89
CA HIS A 157 -8.65 7.38 3.92
C HIS A 157 -7.25 7.05 4.41
N ALA A 158 -6.35 6.58 3.55
CA ALA A 158 -5.04 6.09 3.99
C ALA A 158 -4.13 7.22 4.47
N CYS A 159 -3.99 8.31 3.69
CA CYS A 159 -3.12 9.42 4.07
C CYS A 159 -3.66 10.17 5.29
N ARG A 160 -4.98 10.40 5.36
CA ARG A 160 -5.64 10.97 6.55
C ARG A 160 -5.40 10.12 7.80
N TYR A 161 -5.62 8.81 7.70
CA TYR A 161 -5.40 7.89 8.82
C TYR A 161 -3.93 7.89 9.26
N CYS A 162 -3.02 7.87 8.29
CA CYS A 162 -1.58 7.91 8.55
C CYS A 162 -1.19 9.20 9.30
N ALA A 163 -1.68 10.36 8.86
CA ALA A 163 -1.42 11.64 9.52
C ALA A 163 -2.00 11.74 10.94
N ALA A 164 -3.11 11.05 11.20
CA ALA A 164 -3.75 11.05 12.51
C ALA A 164 -3.08 10.12 13.54
N ASN A 165 -2.39 9.07 13.10
CA ASN A 165 -1.95 7.99 13.99
C ASN A 165 -0.44 7.70 13.94
N SER A 166 0.28 8.22 12.94
CA SER A 166 1.72 7.98 12.83
C SER A 166 2.52 8.79 13.82
N THR A 167 3.48 8.16 14.50
CA THR A 167 4.47 8.88 15.31
C THR A 167 5.84 9.03 14.64
N GLN A 168 6.08 8.36 13.51
CA GLN A 168 7.38 8.44 12.80
C GLN A 168 7.62 9.79 12.10
N GLU A 169 8.79 10.39 12.36
CA GLU A 169 9.15 11.73 11.87
C GLU A 169 9.32 11.79 10.34
N TRP A 170 9.89 10.74 9.73
CA TRP A 170 10.12 10.70 8.27
C TRP A 170 8.84 10.92 7.45
N LYS A 171 7.65 10.63 8.01
CA LYS A 171 6.38 10.86 7.30
C LYS A 171 6.09 12.34 7.05
N ASN A 172 6.77 13.25 7.75
CA ASN A 172 6.71 14.69 7.47
C ASN A 172 7.31 15.05 6.11
N VAL A 173 8.12 14.18 5.49
CA VAL A 173 8.55 14.38 4.09
C VAL A 173 7.39 14.18 3.12
N CYS A 174 6.42 13.31 3.43
CA CYS A 174 5.27 13.04 2.59
C CYS A 174 4.34 14.26 2.50
N PRO A 175 4.08 14.82 1.29
CA PRO A 175 3.18 15.97 1.14
C PRO A 175 1.76 15.68 1.65
N ALA A 176 1.21 14.49 1.37
CA ALA A 176 -0.14 14.13 1.80
C ALA A 176 -0.27 14.05 3.33
N HIS A 177 0.76 13.53 4.01
CA HIS A 177 0.81 13.50 5.47
C HIS A 177 0.82 14.92 6.06
N ARG A 178 1.67 15.81 5.52
CA ARG A 178 1.72 17.22 5.94
C ARG A 178 0.40 17.95 5.72
N THR A 179 -0.23 17.75 4.56
CA THR A 179 -1.52 18.36 4.25
C THR A 179 -2.59 17.94 5.25
N TRP A 180 -2.68 16.64 5.57
CA TRP A 180 -3.66 16.16 6.55
C TRP A 180 -3.33 16.57 7.98
N LYS A 181 -2.07 16.58 8.41
CA LYS A 181 -1.70 17.12 9.73
C LYS A 181 -2.21 18.56 9.91
N LYS A 182 -2.02 19.41 8.90
CA LYS A 182 -2.55 20.79 8.89
C LYS A 182 -4.07 20.84 8.96
N ILE A 183 -4.78 20.05 8.14
CA ILE A 183 -6.25 20.00 8.13
C ILE A 183 -6.81 19.52 9.46
N LEU A 184 -6.18 18.50 10.06
CA LEU A 184 -6.59 17.91 11.33
C LEU A 184 -6.15 18.71 12.56
N LYS A 185 -5.32 19.76 12.37
CA LYS A 185 -4.72 20.56 13.45
C LYS A 185 -3.89 19.72 14.44
N ILE A 186 -3.13 18.77 13.91
CA ILE A 186 -2.23 17.89 14.67
C ILE A 186 -0.80 18.42 14.50
N SER A 187 -0.16 18.79 15.62
CA SER A 187 1.25 19.19 15.70
C SER A 187 2.20 18.04 15.36
#